data_AF-A0A948PQ26-F1
#
_entry.id   AF-A0A948PQ26-F1
#
_cell.length_a   1.000
_cell.length_b   1.000
_cell.length_c   1.000
_cell.angle_alpha   90.00
_cell.angle_beta   90.00
_cell.angle_gamma   90.00
#
_symmetry.space_group_name_H-M   'P 1'
#
loop_
_entity.id
_entity.type
_entity.pdbx_description
1 polymer ?
#
loop_
_entity_poly.entity_id
_entity_poly.type
_entity_poly.pdbx_seq_one_letter_code
_entity_poly.pdbx_strand_id
1 'polypeptide(L)'
;MEAGWKVLLDGGSAVDAIEKAANIIEVDPEDTSVGYGGFPNEEGVVQLDASIMDGKTYNAGAVACLENIKTPSSVARIVMERTDHVLLVGQDALRFAVKWGFKEENLLTEKTRIAWLRRKEMMSDTDDWGPPDHLKDLEKKDAGNVPEVPPHGTTNVL
;
A
#
# COMPACT_ATOMS: atom_id res chain seq x y z
N MET A 1 6.91 -16.50 2.89
CA MET A 1 6.25 -17.51 3.76
C MET A 1 7.21 -18.18 4.73
N GLU A 2 8.44 -18.53 4.34
CA GLU A 2 9.39 -19.25 5.20
C GLU A 2 9.68 -18.57 6.55
N ALA A 3 9.82 -17.24 6.58
CA ALA A 3 10.09 -16.54 7.84
C ALA A 3 8.93 -16.61 8.84
N GLY A 4 7.67 -16.50 8.37
CA GLY A 4 6.51 -16.67 9.24
C GLY A 4 6.40 -18.10 9.77
N TRP A 5 6.69 -19.09 8.91
CA TRP A 5 6.70 -20.50 9.32
C TRP A 5 7.74 -20.78 10.40
N LYS A 6 8.94 -20.19 10.26
CA LYS A 6 10.00 -20.30 11.26
C LYS A 6 9.54 -19.78 12.63
N VAL A 7 8.86 -18.62 12.68
CA VAL A 7 8.33 -18.07 13.92
C VAL A 7 7.38 -19.05 14.61
N LEU A 8 6.50 -19.71 13.86
CA LEU A 8 5.58 -20.71 14.42
C LEU A 8 6.30 -21.95 14.93
N LEU A 9 7.30 -22.45 14.19
CA LEU A 9 8.10 -23.61 14.61
C LEU A 9 8.89 -23.34 15.89
N ASP A 10 9.35 -22.10 16.08
CA ASP A 10 10.07 -21.65 17.27
C ASP A 10 9.12 -21.34 18.45
N GLY A 11 7.80 -21.55 18.30
CA GLY A 11 6.79 -21.34 19.34
C GLY A 11 6.31 -19.90 19.50
N GLY A 12 6.57 -19.03 18.52
CA GLY A 12 6.08 -17.65 18.48
C GLY A 12 4.57 -17.54 18.21
N SER A 13 4.02 -16.33 18.32
CA SER A 13 2.59 -16.12 18.10
C SER A 13 2.23 -16.03 16.62
N ALA A 14 0.94 -16.24 16.30
CA ALA A 14 0.43 -16.06 14.95
C ALA A 14 0.61 -14.62 14.45
N VAL A 15 0.47 -13.63 15.34
CA VAL A 15 0.68 -12.20 15.04
C VAL A 15 2.13 -11.93 14.66
N ASP A 16 3.09 -12.50 15.40
CA ASP A 16 4.52 -12.38 15.07
C ASP A 16 4.85 -13.02 13.70
N ALA A 17 4.24 -14.18 13.43
CA ALA A 17 4.47 -14.92 12.20
C ALA A 17 3.96 -14.16 10.96
N ILE A 18 2.75 -13.60 11.02
CA ILE A 18 2.19 -12.85 9.89
C ILE A 18 2.89 -11.51 9.68
N GLU A 19 3.32 -10.82 10.74
CA GLU A 19 4.07 -9.57 10.60
C GLU A 19 5.40 -9.84 9.89
N LYS A 20 6.13 -10.89 10.29
CA LYS A 20 7.37 -11.25 9.60
C LYS A 20 7.16 -11.75 8.18
N ALA A 21 6.03 -12.39 7.88
CA ALA A 21 5.71 -12.76 6.51
C ALA A 21 5.40 -11.52 5.64
N ALA A 22 4.62 -10.57 6.16
CA ALA A 22 4.25 -9.33 5.47
C ALA A 22 5.47 -8.44 5.21
N ASN A 23 6.32 -8.23 6.23
CA ASN A 23 7.50 -7.36 6.12
C ASN A 23 8.47 -7.80 5.02
N ILE A 24 8.50 -9.09 4.63
CA ILE A 24 9.35 -9.55 3.52
C ILE A 24 8.91 -8.94 2.20
N ILE A 25 7.60 -8.92 1.95
CA ILE A 25 7.02 -8.38 0.72
C ILE A 25 7.09 -6.86 0.77
N GLU A 26 6.75 -6.26 1.92
CA GLU A 26 6.76 -4.80 2.10
C GLU A 26 8.14 -4.14 1.87
N VAL A 27 9.24 -4.87 2.04
CA VAL A 27 10.60 -4.34 1.82
C VAL A 27 11.20 -4.75 0.49
N ASP A 28 10.51 -5.59 -0.29
CA ASP A 28 11.00 -6.05 -1.59
C ASP A 28 10.71 -5.00 -2.67
N PRO A 29 11.74 -4.29 -3.20
CA PRO A 29 11.54 -3.27 -4.23
C PRO A 29 11.01 -3.81 -5.56
N GLU A 30 11.07 -5.13 -5.78
CA GLU A 30 10.54 -5.74 -7.01
C GLU A 30 9.03 -5.93 -6.97
N ASP A 31 8.45 -6.01 -5.77
CA ASP A 31 7.00 -5.97 -5.58
C ASP A 31 6.51 -4.53 -5.72
N THR A 32 5.51 -4.34 -6.58
CA THR A 32 4.95 -3.01 -6.88
C THR A 32 3.54 -2.82 -6.32
N SER A 33 3.04 -3.83 -5.61
CA SER A 33 1.70 -3.87 -5.05
C SER A 33 1.66 -3.56 -3.56
N VAL A 34 2.76 -3.79 -2.83
CA VAL A 34 2.81 -3.63 -1.37
C VAL A 34 4.14 -3.00 -0.95
N GLY A 35 4.08 -1.95 -0.12
CA GLY A 35 5.27 -1.43 0.56
C GLY A 35 6.23 -0.61 -0.31
N TYR A 36 7.53 -0.83 -0.10
CA TYR A 36 8.62 -0.16 -0.78
C TYR A 36 8.61 -0.46 -2.28
N GLY A 37 8.52 0.57 -3.12
CA GLY A 37 8.32 0.38 -4.55
C GLY A 37 6.88 0.18 -4.96
N GLY A 38 5.90 0.42 -4.06
CA GLY A 38 4.48 0.49 -4.42
C GLY A 38 4.19 1.56 -5.49
N PHE A 39 3.10 1.36 -6.24
CA PHE A 39 2.61 2.38 -7.16
C PHE A 39 2.12 3.62 -6.39
N PRO A 40 2.50 4.83 -6.84
CA PRO A 40 2.04 6.05 -6.22
C PRO A 40 0.61 6.42 -6.62
N ASN A 41 0.02 7.33 -5.84
CA ASN A 41 -1.21 8.04 -6.17
C ASN A 41 -1.03 9.02 -7.35
N GLU A 42 -2.08 9.78 -7.68
CA GLU A 42 -2.07 10.74 -8.79
C GLU A 42 -0.94 11.79 -8.66
N GLU A 43 -0.60 12.20 -7.45
CA GLU A 43 0.44 13.18 -7.19
C GLU A 43 1.87 12.59 -7.23
N GLY A 44 1.99 11.28 -7.43
CA GLY A 44 3.29 10.61 -7.41
C GLY A 44 3.76 10.25 -6.00
N VAL A 45 2.86 10.27 -5.01
CA VAL A 45 3.13 9.95 -3.62
C VAL A 45 2.73 8.51 -3.33
N VAL A 46 3.62 7.73 -2.73
CA VAL A 46 3.34 6.35 -2.33
C VAL A 46 2.64 6.35 -0.98
N GLN A 47 1.39 5.89 -0.97
CA GLN A 47 0.54 5.77 0.21
C GLN A 47 0.22 4.31 0.44
N LEU A 48 0.42 3.86 1.68
CA LEU A 48 0.28 2.46 2.07
C LEU A 48 -0.82 2.27 3.11
N ASP A 49 -1.55 1.19 2.95
CA ASP A 49 -2.60 0.75 3.86
C ASP A 49 -2.21 -0.62 4.44
N ALA A 50 -2.37 -0.80 5.74
CA ALA A 50 -2.13 -2.08 6.40
C ALA A 50 -3.02 -2.26 7.61
N SER A 51 -3.38 -3.50 7.91
CA SER A 51 -4.15 -3.86 9.10
C SER A 51 -3.69 -5.19 9.67
N ILE A 52 -3.83 -5.35 10.99
CA ILE A 52 -3.50 -6.55 11.73
C ILE A 52 -4.52 -6.79 12.83
N MET A 53 -4.81 -8.07 13.10
CA MET A 53 -5.75 -8.48 14.12
C MET A 53 -5.20 -9.69 14.87
N ASP A 54 -5.29 -9.66 16.20
CA ASP A 54 -5.07 -10.82 17.04
C ASP A 54 -6.40 -11.53 17.32
N GLY A 55 -6.58 -12.73 16.75
CA GLY A 55 -7.80 -13.52 16.94
C GLY A 55 -8.01 -14.03 18.37
N LYS A 56 -6.99 -14.03 19.24
CA LYS A 56 -7.12 -14.49 20.62
C LYS A 56 -7.67 -13.40 21.54
N THR A 57 -7.21 -12.17 21.36
CA THR A 57 -7.60 -11.02 22.19
C THR A 57 -8.70 -10.17 21.56
N TYR A 58 -8.97 -10.37 20.27
CA TYR A 58 -9.83 -9.52 19.43
C TYR A 58 -9.31 -8.08 19.28
N ASN A 59 -8.05 -7.81 19.65
CA ASN A 59 -7.43 -6.53 19.38
C ASN A 59 -7.11 -6.41 17.90
N ALA A 60 -7.23 -5.19 17.37
CA ALA A 60 -6.91 -4.87 15.99
C ALA A 60 -6.22 -3.52 15.89
N GLY A 61 -5.42 -3.35 14.85
CA GLY A 61 -4.75 -2.10 14.52
C GLY A 61 -4.59 -1.96 13.02
N ALA A 62 -4.62 -0.72 12.54
CA ALA A 62 -4.59 -0.39 11.14
C ALA A 62 -3.99 0.99 10.91
N VAL A 63 -3.40 1.15 9.74
CA VAL A 63 -2.96 2.41 9.17
C VAL A 63 -3.50 2.56 7.76
N ALA A 64 -3.89 3.76 7.39
CA ALA A 64 -4.28 4.08 6.03
C ALA A 64 -3.60 5.37 5.54
N CYS A 65 -3.42 5.49 4.24
CA CYS A 65 -2.71 6.59 3.59
C CYS A 65 -1.35 6.89 4.25
N LEU A 66 -0.66 5.86 4.74
CA LEU A 66 0.62 6.02 5.42
C LEU A 66 1.71 6.24 4.38
N GLU A 67 2.39 7.38 4.49
CA GLU A 67 3.47 7.77 3.61
C GLU A 67 4.83 7.50 4.26
N ASN A 68 5.85 7.33 3.43
CA ASN A 68 7.27 7.31 3.83
C ASN A 68 7.71 6.28 4.88
N ILE A 69 6.91 5.25 5.17
CA ILE A 69 7.28 4.14 6.07
C ILE A 69 7.24 2.82 5.31
N LYS A 70 8.38 2.12 5.23
CA LYS A 70 8.47 0.87 4.45
C LYS A 70 7.60 -0.26 4.97
N THR A 71 7.44 -0.37 6.28
CA THR A 71 6.76 -1.50 6.93
C THR A 71 5.45 -1.06 7.59
N PRO A 72 4.38 -0.79 6.82
CA PRO A 72 3.11 -0.31 7.36
C PRO A 72 2.44 -1.35 8.27
N SER A 73 2.60 -2.66 8.02
CA SER A 73 2.06 -3.71 8.90
C SER A 73 2.63 -3.66 10.32
N SER A 74 3.94 -3.39 10.46
CA SER A 74 4.56 -3.16 11.77
C SER A 74 4.01 -1.91 12.47
N VAL A 75 3.66 -0.84 11.73
CA VAL A 75 3.01 0.34 12.35
C VAL A 75 1.60 -0.01 12.82
N ALA A 76 0.83 -0.74 12.01
CA ALA A 76 -0.50 -1.23 12.38
C ALA A 76 -0.46 -2.09 13.65
N ARG A 77 0.59 -2.91 13.82
CA ARG A 77 0.83 -3.67 15.06
C ARG A 77 1.04 -2.77 16.27
N ILE A 78 1.83 -1.71 16.13
CA ILE A 78 2.04 -0.76 17.22
C ILE A 78 0.74 0.00 17.54
N VAL A 79 -0.11 0.31 16.57
CA VAL A 79 -1.46 0.86 16.82
C VAL A 79 -2.26 -0.09 17.70
N MET A 80 -2.31 -1.38 17.34
CA MET A 80 -3.00 -2.43 18.10
C MET A 80 -2.49 -2.59 19.53
N GLU A 81 -1.17 -2.53 19.74
CA GLU A 81 -0.54 -2.83 21.04
C GLU A 81 -0.43 -1.61 21.97
N ARG A 82 -0.41 -0.39 21.43
CA ARG A 82 -0.02 0.81 22.17
C ARG A 82 -1.06 1.92 22.18
N THR A 83 -2.23 1.70 21.60
CA THR A 83 -3.32 2.66 21.59
C THR A 83 -4.66 1.99 21.87
N ASP A 84 -5.63 2.76 22.33
CA ASP A 84 -7.03 2.30 22.47
C ASP A 84 -7.82 2.45 21.15
N HIS A 85 -7.15 2.84 20.07
CA HIS A 85 -7.74 3.09 18.75
C HIS A 85 -7.37 1.98 17.77
N VAL A 86 -8.25 1.75 16.79
CA VAL A 86 -8.01 0.73 15.76
C VAL A 86 -7.32 1.29 14.52
N LEU A 87 -7.58 2.55 14.13
CA LEU A 87 -7.12 3.09 12.85
C LEU A 87 -6.47 4.46 13.04
N LEU A 88 -5.29 4.65 12.46
CA LEU A 88 -4.66 5.95 12.24
C LEU A 88 -4.51 6.20 10.73
N VAL A 89 -4.61 7.45 10.29
CA VAL A 89 -4.63 7.79 8.86
C VAL A 89 -3.66 8.93 8.52
N GLY A 90 -3.05 8.87 7.34
CA GLY A 90 -2.36 9.99 6.72
C GLY A 90 -1.15 10.49 7.51
N GLN A 91 -0.97 11.82 7.50
CA GLN A 91 0.13 12.49 8.19
C GLN A 91 0.19 12.16 9.69
N ASP A 92 -0.95 11.90 10.33
CA ASP A 92 -1.03 11.59 11.75
C ASP A 92 -0.50 10.19 12.05
N ALA A 93 -0.74 9.23 11.14
CA ALA A 93 -0.14 7.90 11.19
C ALA A 93 1.39 7.97 11.01
N LEU A 94 1.89 8.81 10.10
CA LEU A 94 3.32 9.03 9.91
C LEU A 94 3.96 9.62 11.18
N ARG A 95 3.38 10.67 11.76
CA ARG A 95 3.89 11.26 13.02
C ARG A 95 3.91 10.24 14.16
N PHE A 96 2.91 9.37 14.22
CA PHE A 96 2.86 8.28 15.19
C PHE A 96 3.99 7.27 14.96
N ALA A 97 4.19 6.82 13.71
CA ALA A 97 5.26 5.89 13.36
C ALA A 97 6.65 6.45 13.71
N VAL A 98 6.93 7.70 13.34
CA VAL A 98 8.22 8.34 13.67
C VAL A 98 8.46 8.42 15.18
N LYS A 99 7.42 8.73 15.98
CA LYS A 99 7.54 8.74 17.45
C LYS A 99 7.89 7.38 18.04
N TRP A 100 7.47 6.29 17.38
CA TRP A 100 7.79 4.92 17.77
C TRP A 100 9.12 4.41 17.18
N GLY A 101 9.89 5.27 16.51
CA GLY A 101 11.24 4.98 16.03
C GLY A 101 11.29 4.40 14.61
N PHE A 102 10.18 4.42 13.87
CA PHE A 102 10.21 4.07 12.46
C PHE A 102 10.95 5.15 11.66
N LYS A 103 11.74 4.71 10.67
CA LYS A 103 12.50 5.61 9.82
C LYS A 103 11.62 6.09 8.67
N GLU A 104 11.54 7.41 8.54
CA GLU A 104 10.95 8.05 7.38
C GLU A 104 11.93 7.96 6.18
N GLU A 105 11.44 7.43 5.06
CA GLU A 105 12.20 7.32 3.82
C GLU A 105 11.30 7.31 2.58
N ASN A 106 11.83 7.80 1.46
CA ASN A 106 11.10 7.81 0.20
C ASN A 106 10.87 6.38 -0.30
N LEU A 107 9.61 6.05 -0.57
CA LEU A 107 9.19 4.72 -1.02
C LEU A 107 9.11 4.60 -2.55
N LEU A 108 9.11 5.72 -3.26
CA LEU A 108 9.02 5.76 -4.71
C LEU A 108 10.35 5.32 -5.33
N THR A 109 10.32 4.23 -6.09
CA THR A 109 11.49 3.74 -6.84
C THR A 109 11.48 4.32 -8.25
N GLU A 110 12.63 4.32 -8.92
CA GLU A 110 12.73 4.79 -10.31
C GLU A 110 11.82 3.97 -11.25
N LYS A 111 11.70 2.67 -10.99
CA LYS A 111 10.82 1.74 -11.72
C LYS A 111 9.36 2.20 -11.67
N THR A 112 8.84 2.47 -10.47
CA THR A 112 7.44 2.91 -10.32
C THR A 112 7.23 4.36 -10.71
N ARG A 113 8.24 5.22 -10.57
CA ARG A 113 8.23 6.59 -11.08
C ARG A 113 8.07 6.63 -12.60
N ILE A 114 8.83 5.82 -13.34
CA ILE A 114 8.72 5.75 -14.81
C ILE A 114 7.34 5.22 -15.22
N ALA A 115 6.84 4.18 -14.54
CA ALA A 115 5.51 3.63 -14.82
C ALA A 115 4.39 4.66 -14.57
N TRP A 116 4.51 5.43 -13.49
CA TRP A 116 3.59 6.53 -13.17
C TRP A 116 3.63 7.66 -14.20
N LEU A 117 4.82 8.11 -14.61
CA LEU A 117 4.98 9.12 -15.67
C LEU A 117 4.32 8.67 -16.97
N ARG A 118 4.54 7.41 -17.35
CA ARG A 118 3.93 6.83 -18.54
C ARG A 118 2.41 6.80 -18.44
N ARG A 119 1.85 6.45 -17.27
CA ARG A 119 0.40 6.52 -17.02
C ARG A 119 -0.13 7.95 -17.18
N LYS A 120 0.56 8.95 -16.61
CA LYS A 120 0.19 10.38 -16.77
C LYS A 120 0.22 10.87 -18.21
N GLU A 121 1.17 10.38 -19.01
CA GLU A 121 1.26 10.73 -20.43
C GLU A 121 0.12 10.11 -21.24
N MET A 122 -0.29 8.88 -20.90
CA MET A 122 -1.28 8.13 -21.67
C MET A 122 -2.74 8.45 -21.32
N MET A 123 -3.02 9.18 -20.22
CA MET A 123 -4.36 9.57 -19.73
C MET A 123 -5.46 8.60 -20.19
N SER A 124 -5.51 7.41 -19.59
CA SER A 124 -6.28 6.31 -20.16
C SER A 124 -7.79 6.60 -20.15
N ASP A 125 -8.43 6.55 -21.32
CA ASP A 125 -9.90 6.58 -21.47
C ASP A 125 -10.60 5.37 -20.82
N THR A 126 -9.82 4.37 -20.40
CA THR A 126 -10.28 3.17 -19.69
C THR A 126 -10.11 3.26 -18.18
N ASP A 127 -9.62 4.39 -17.65
CA ASP A 127 -9.52 4.59 -16.20
C ASP A 127 -10.92 4.75 -15.60
N ASP A 128 -11.12 4.24 -14.37
CA ASP A 128 -12.39 4.34 -13.65
C ASP A 128 -12.73 5.80 -13.24
N TRP A 129 -11.80 6.72 -13.50
CA TRP A 129 -12.00 8.18 -13.44
C TRP A 129 -12.94 8.72 -14.53
N GLY A 130 -13.10 8.00 -15.65
CA GLY A 130 -13.95 8.42 -16.77
C GLY A 130 -15.41 8.65 -16.35
N PRO A 131 -16.23 9.28 -17.22
CA PRO A 131 -17.64 9.50 -16.91
C PRO A 131 -18.28 8.17 -16.50
N PRO A 132 -19.13 8.13 -15.44
CA PRO A 132 -19.82 6.90 -15.05
C PRO A 132 -20.51 6.28 -16.27
N ASP A 133 -20.66 4.95 -16.33
CA ASP A 133 -20.99 4.20 -17.57
C ASP A 133 -22.10 4.81 -18.43
N HIS A 134 -23.10 5.44 -17.80
CA HIS A 134 -24.21 6.14 -18.45
C HIS A 134 -23.84 7.45 -19.20
N LEU A 135 -22.58 7.90 -19.14
CA LEU A 135 -22.04 9.10 -19.79
C LEU A 135 -20.91 8.78 -20.78
N LYS A 136 -20.49 7.51 -20.92
CA LYS A 136 -19.33 7.08 -21.73
C LYS A 136 -19.55 7.10 -23.25
N ASP A 137 -20.78 7.25 -23.73
CA ASP A 137 -21.14 7.14 -25.16
C ASP A 137 -21.09 8.47 -25.94
N LEU A 138 -20.61 9.55 -25.32
CA LEU A 138 -20.54 10.86 -25.96
C LEU A 138 -19.25 11.09 -26.78
N GLU A 139 -18.16 10.35 -26.55
CA GLU A 139 -16.83 10.70 -27.09
C GLU A 139 -15.97 9.53 -27.60
N LYS A 140 -16.57 8.41 -28.03
CA LYS A 140 -15.79 7.30 -28.62
C LYS A 140 -15.53 7.49 -30.11
N LYS A 141 -14.45 8.19 -30.47
CA LYS A 141 -13.76 7.99 -31.75
C LYS A 141 -12.24 8.07 -31.59
N ASP A 142 -11.61 6.94 -31.95
CA ASP A 142 -10.22 6.79 -32.40
C ASP A 142 -9.10 6.77 -31.34
N ALA A 143 -8.67 5.56 -30.95
CA ALA A 143 -7.26 5.28 -30.67
C ALA A 143 -6.96 3.77 -30.73
N GLY A 144 -5.98 3.38 -31.56
CA GLY A 144 -5.57 1.99 -31.78
C GLY A 144 -4.26 1.60 -31.08
N ASN A 145 -4.13 0.27 -30.88
CA ASN A 145 -3.00 -0.59 -30.44
C ASN A 145 -1.73 0.02 -29.82
N VAL A 146 -1.61 -0.15 -28.50
CA VAL A 146 -0.44 0.10 -27.64
C VAL A 146 -0.30 -1.07 -26.63
N PRO A 147 0.90 -1.41 -26.12
CA PRO A 147 1.09 -2.57 -25.24
C PRO A 147 0.25 -2.52 -23.96
N GLU A 148 -0.23 -3.69 -23.49
CA GLU A 148 -1.13 -3.83 -22.34
C GLU A 148 -0.54 -3.27 -21.05
N VAL A 149 -1.10 -2.14 -20.62
CA VAL A 149 -1.12 -1.73 -19.21
C VAL A 149 -2.32 -2.46 -18.59
N PRO A 150 -2.19 -3.13 -17.44
CA PRO A 150 -3.32 -3.75 -16.78
C PRO A 150 -4.44 -2.71 -16.62
N PRO A 151 -5.68 -3.00 -17.09
CA PRO A 151 -6.80 -2.06 -17.04
C PRO A 151 -7.26 -1.76 -15.60
N HIS A 152 -6.63 -2.37 -14.62
CA HIS A 152 -6.96 -2.28 -13.21
C HIS A 152 -5.67 -1.93 -12.47
N GLY A 153 -5.66 -0.76 -11.85
CA GLY A 153 -4.64 -0.38 -10.90
C GLY A 153 -5.32 0.34 -9.75
N THR A 154 -4.98 -0.05 -8.53
CA THR A 154 -5.37 0.66 -7.31
C THR A 154 -4.59 1.97 -7.24
N THR A 155 -4.89 2.92 -8.12
CA THR A 155 -4.60 4.32 -7.76
C THR A 155 -5.54 4.60 -6.61
N ASN A 156 -5.01 4.82 -5.41
CA ASN A 156 -5.80 5.43 -4.35
C ASN A 156 -6.16 6.82 -4.87
N VAL A 157 -7.40 6.94 -5.34
CA VAL A 157 -7.97 8.19 -5.81
C VAL A 157 -8.60 8.83 -4.58
N LEU A 158 -8.11 10.02 -4.23
CA LEU A 158 -8.30 10.83 -3.01
C LEU A 158 -7.24 10.62 -1.92
#